data_AF-A0A7V2L8N1-F1
#
_entry.id   AF-A0A7V2L8N1-F1
#
_cell.length_a   1.000
_cell.length_b   1.000
_cell.length_c   1.000
_cell.angle_alpha   90.00
_cell.angle_beta   90.00
_cell.angle_gamma   90.00
#
_symmetry.space_group_name_H-M   'P 1'
#
loop_
_entity.id
_entity.type
_entity.pdbx_description
1 polymer ?
#
loop_
_entity_poly.entity_id
_entity_poly.type
_entity_poly.pdbx_seq_one_letter_code
_entity_poly.pdbx_strand_id
1 'polypeptide(L)'
;MKAITEVQKETFDPAARVQMPHLEPGARIQSFNEVQTGFTEDMTVQEGNRCIMCGASCVQSCPYDAMQFNHEIYKAVKCDLCIEKRARGEAPACTTVCPTRCVFWGDPETFPNGFMKALQIER
;
A
#
# COMPACT_ATOMS: atom_id res chain seq x y z
N MET A 1 -18.51 -3.35 -17.67
CA MET A 1 -18.52 -2.60 -16.40
C MET A 1 -19.95 -2.18 -16.10
N LYS A 2 -20.51 -2.56 -14.94
CA LYS A 2 -21.83 -2.04 -14.54
C LYS A 2 -21.64 -0.58 -14.13
N ALA A 3 -22.38 0.33 -14.75
CA ALA A 3 -22.38 1.73 -14.35
C ALA A 3 -22.95 1.82 -12.92
N ILE A 4 -22.25 2.53 -12.04
CA ILE A 4 -22.74 2.83 -10.70
C ILE A 4 -23.86 3.85 -10.87
N THR A 5 -25.10 3.40 -10.76
CA THR A 5 -26.30 4.25 -10.89
C THR A 5 -26.59 4.99 -9.57
N GLU A 6 -26.40 4.28 -8.46
CA GLU A 6 -26.53 4.68 -7.04
C GLU A 6 -25.22 5.18 -6.40
N VAL A 7 -24.86 6.46 -6.41
CA VAL A 7 -23.69 6.94 -5.61
C VAL A 7 -24.13 7.13 -4.16
N GLN A 8 -23.64 6.33 -3.22
CA GLN A 8 -23.97 6.46 -1.78
C GLN A 8 -23.31 7.73 -1.20
N LYS A 9 -24.10 8.79 -1.01
CA LYS A 9 -23.58 10.11 -0.54
C LYS A 9 -23.42 10.22 0.97
N GLU A 10 -23.90 9.24 1.72
CA GLU A 10 -24.07 9.29 3.18
C GLU A 10 -22.78 9.00 3.97
N THR A 11 -21.73 8.50 3.31
CA THR A 11 -20.48 8.02 3.94
C THR A 11 -19.24 8.82 3.50
N PHE A 12 -19.41 10.09 3.11
CA PHE A 12 -18.28 10.95 2.78
C PHE A 12 -17.68 11.55 4.05
N ASP A 13 -16.44 11.17 4.40
CA ASP A 13 -15.69 11.81 5.48
C ASP A 13 -15.11 13.16 5.00
N PRO A 14 -15.63 14.30 5.52
CA PRO A 14 -15.22 15.63 5.10
C PRO A 14 -13.89 16.07 5.74
N ALA A 15 -13.20 15.20 6.48
CA ALA A 15 -11.89 15.49 7.04
C ALA A 15 -10.93 16.08 6.00
N ALA A 16 -10.05 16.98 6.44
CA ALA A 16 -9.06 17.59 5.56
C ALA A 16 -8.08 16.53 5.03
N ARG A 17 -7.58 16.75 3.80
CA ARG A 17 -6.52 15.89 3.24
C ARG A 17 -5.27 15.99 4.08
N VAL A 18 -4.74 14.82 4.45
CA VAL A 18 -3.44 14.72 5.11
C VAL A 18 -2.39 15.29 4.16
N GLN A 19 -1.56 16.20 4.69
CA GLN A 19 -0.49 16.81 3.90
C GLN A 19 0.69 15.84 3.79
N MET A 20 1.23 15.70 2.58
CA MET A 20 2.42 14.89 2.33
C MET A 20 3.58 15.43 3.18
N PRO A 21 4.29 14.61 3.96
CA PRO A 21 5.47 15.07 4.68
C PRO A 21 6.56 15.53 3.71
N HIS A 22 7.09 16.73 3.95
CA HIS A 22 8.19 17.29 3.16
C HIS A 22 9.44 17.47 3.99
N LEU A 23 10.61 17.29 3.38
CA LEU A 23 11.88 17.69 3.98
C LEU A 23 11.94 19.21 4.14
N GLU A 24 12.58 19.71 5.20
CA GLU A 24 12.78 21.15 5.38
C GLU A 24 13.78 21.72 4.36
N PRO A 25 13.61 22.96 3.86
CA PRO A 25 14.47 23.53 2.81
C PRO A 25 15.96 23.47 3.11
N GLY A 26 16.38 23.64 4.37
CA GLY A 26 17.78 23.52 4.78
C GLY A 26 18.38 22.13 4.52
N ALA A 27 17.61 21.07 4.73
CA ALA A 27 18.02 19.68 4.45
C ALA A 27 18.00 19.36 2.94
N ARG A 28 17.10 20.00 2.18
CA ARG A 28 17.01 19.84 0.71
C ARG A 28 18.26 20.34 -0.01
N ILE A 29 18.90 21.40 0.49
CA ILE A 29 20.10 21.97 -0.14
C ILE A 29 21.32 21.07 0.12
N GLN A 30 21.29 20.28 1.20
CA GLN A 30 22.42 19.48 1.67
C GLN A 30 22.38 18.02 1.19
N SER A 31 21.29 17.57 0.56
CA SER A 31 21.13 16.18 0.13
C SER A 31 20.31 16.04 -1.14
N PHE A 32 20.51 14.95 -1.86
CA PHE A 32 19.68 14.56 -3.03
C PHE A 32 18.51 13.66 -2.63
N ASN A 33 18.12 13.67 -1.35
CA ASN A 33 17.00 12.89 -0.86
C ASN A 33 15.69 13.44 -1.41
N GLU A 34 14.70 12.56 -1.55
CA GLU A 34 13.38 12.96 -2.05
C GLU A 34 12.74 14.00 -1.14
N VAL A 35 12.25 15.09 -1.73
CA VAL A 35 11.64 16.20 -0.98
C VAL A 35 10.32 15.77 -0.35
N GLN A 36 9.54 14.95 -1.05
CA GLN A 36 8.31 14.33 -0.54
C GLN A 36 8.66 12.94 -0.02
N THR A 37 8.57 12.74 1.29
CA THR A 37 9.06 11.49 1.91
C THR A 37 8.00 10.38 1.94
N GLY A 38 6.85 10.60 1.31
CA GLY A 38 5.73 9.66 1.34
C GLY A 38 4.92 9.74 2.64
N PHE A 39 3.74 9.12 2.63
CA PHE A 39 2.93 8.96 3.83
C PHE A 39 3.45 7.83 4.72
N THR A 40 3.25 7.97 6.03
CA THR A 40 3.40 6.83 6.94
C THR A 40 2.31 5.79 6.70
N GLU A 41 2.48 4.59 7.25
CA GLU A 41 1.51 3.51 7.15
C GLU A 41 0.13 3.95 7.67
N ASP A 42 0.08 4.56 8.85
CA ASP A 42 -1.16 5.05 9.47
C ASP A 42 -1.84 6.15 8.64
N MET A 43 -1.06 7.12 8.13
CA MET A 43 -1.57 8.20 7.27
C MET A 43 -2.17 7.62 5.99
N THR A 44 -1.54 6.59 5.42
CA THR A 44 -2.02 5.90 4.21
C THR A 44 -3.34 5.17 4.47
N VAL A 45 -3.46 4.47 5.60
CA VAL A 45 -4.70 3.79 6.00
C VAL A 45 -5.82 4.80 6.23
N GLN A 46 -5.53 5.90 6.92
CA GLN A 46 -6.49 6.97 7.17
C GLN A 46 -7.01 7.59 5.87
N GLU A 47 -6.12 7.94 4.92
CA GLU A 47 -6.53 8.50 3.63
C GLU A 47 -7.31 7.50 2.78
N GLY A 48 -6.96 6.20 2.85
CA GLY A 48 -7.69 5.12 2.18
C GLY A 48 -9.12 4.94 2.69
N ASN A 49 -9.40 5.30 3.95
CA ASN A 49 -10.75 5.28 4.51
C ASN A 49 -11.63 6.41 3.98
N ARG A 50 -11.03 7.48 3.45
CA ARG A 50 -11.74 8.62 2.84
C ARG A 50 -12.10 8.38 1.37
N CYS A 51 -12.18 7.11 0.96
CA CYS A 51 -12.57 6.74 -0.40
C CYS A 51 -13.96 7.31 -0.74
N ILE A 52 -14.01 8.13 -1.79
CA ILE A 52 -15.25 8.78 -2.25
C ILE A 52 -16.06 7.93 -3.24
N MET A 53 -15.79 6.62 -3.29
CA MET A 53 -16.51 5.62 -4.11
C MET A 53 -16.68 5.95 -5.61
N CYS A 54 -15.82 6.79 -6.18
CA CYS A 54 -15.98 7.25 -7.57
C CYS A 54 -15.75 6.14 -8.63
N GLY A 55 -15.05 5.06 -8.30
CA GLY A 55 -14.74 3.95 -9.20
C GLY A 55 -13.85 4.28 -10.42
N ALA A 56 -13.47 5.55 -10.60
CA ALA A 56 -12.77 6.02 -11.79
C ALA A 56 -11.40 6.62 -11.47
N SER A 57 -11.33 7.64 -10.60
CA SER A 57 -10.11 8.45 -10.48
C SER A 57 -8.87 7.65 -10.12
N CYS A 58 -8.86 6.94 -8.98
CA CYS A 58 -7.69 6.16 -8.56
C CYS A 58 -7.44 4.93 -9.46
N VAL A 59 -8.51 4.32 -9.98
CA VAL A 59 -8.43 3.14 -10.84
C VAL A 59 -7.77 3.50 -12.18
N GLN A 60 -8.24 4.55 -12.84
CA GLN A 60 -7.72 5.01 -14.12
C GLN A 60 -6.36 5.73 -14.02
N SER A 61 -6.07 6.33 -12.87
CA SER A 61 -4.80 7.06 -12.68
C SER A 61 -3.61 6.14 -12.36
N CYS A 62 -3.86 4.90 -11.96
CA CYS A 62 -2.78 3.97 -11.62
C CYS A 62 -2.13 3.45 -12.92
N PRO A 63 -0.84 3.74 -13.19
CA PRO A 63 -0.18 3.30 -14.42
C PRO A 63 0.06 1.78 -14.47
N TYR A 64 -0.06 1.11 -13.31
CA TYR A 64 0.15 -0.33 -13.16
C TYR A 64 -1.14 -1.15 -13.17
N ASP A 65 -2.30 -0.49 -13.30
CA ASP A 65 -3.63 -1.13 -13.24
C ASP A 65 -3.83 -2.03 -11.99
N ALA A 66 -3.14 -1.68 -10.90
CA ALA A 66 -3.13 -2.47 -9.67
C ALA A 66 -4.35 -2.17 -8.77
N MET A 67 -5.06 -1.08 -9.05
CA MET A 67 -6.27 -0.68 -8.33
C MET A 67 -7.47 -1.42 -8.89
N GLN A 68 -8.28 -1.99 -8.02
CA GLN A 68 -9.54 -2.64 -8.36
C GLN A 68 -10.69 -1.95 -7.64
N PHE A 69 -11.90 -2.04 -8.17
CA PHE A 69 -13.09 -1.48 -7.52
C PHE A 69 -14.01 -2.61 -7.06
N ASN A 70 -14.21 -2.71 -5.75
CA ASN A 70 -15.17 -3.66 -5.20
C ASN A 70 -16.58 -3.03 -5.27
N HIS A 71 -17.41 -3.60 -6.15
CA HIS A 71 -18.77 -3.14 -6.40
C HIS A 71 -19.78 -3.50 -5.30
N GLU A 72 -19.45 -4.39 -4.37
CA GLU A 72 -20.32 -4.78 -3.26
C GLU A 72 -20.22 -3.79 -2.10
N ILE A 73 -19.00 -3.35 -1.78
CA ILE A 73 -18.73 -2.38 -0.70
C ILE A 73 -18.47 -0.96 -1.22
N TYR A 74 -18.56 -0.75 -2.54
CA TYR A 74 -18.30 0.51 -3.23
C TYR A 74 -16.96 1.17 -2.85
N LYS A 75 -15.91 0.37 -2.63
CA LYS A 75 -14.58 0.85 -2.22
C LYS A 75 -13.52 0.45 -3.25
N ALA A 76 -12.62 1.39 -3.56
CA ALA A 76 -11.42 1.07 -4.31
C ALA A 76 -10.44 0.30 -3.41
N VAL A 77 -9.93 -0.82 -3.91
CA VAL A 77 -9.07 -1.74 -3.17
C VAL A 77 -7.81 -2.04 -3.98
N LYS A 78 -6.71 -2.30 -3.28
CA LYS A 78 -5.45 -2.79 -3.85
C LYS A 78 -4.73 -3.64 -2.80
N CYS A 79 -3.61 -4.24 -3.19
CA CYS A 79 -2.70 -4.85 -2.23
C CYS A 79 -2.30 -3.83 -1.14
N ASP A 80 -2.47 -4.22 0.11
CA ASP A 80 -2.10 -3.50 1.33
C ASP A 80 -0.82 -4.08 1.97
N LEU A 81 -0.14 -4.97 1.24
CA LEU A 81 1.00 -5.75 1.74
C LEU A 81 0.69 -6.60 2.98
N CYS A 82 -0.57 -7.04 3.13
CA CYS A 82 -1.04 -7.84 4.27
C CYS A 82 -0.79 -7.13 5.61
N ILE A 83 -1.26 -5.90 5.76
CA ILE A 83 -1.04 -5.04 6.94
C ILE A 83 -1.35 -5.76 8.26
N GLU A 84 -2.46 -6.48 8.33
CA GLU A 84 -2.88 -7.20 9.53
C GLU A 84 -1.94 -8.37 9.88
N LYS A 85 -1.39 -9.06 8.88
CA LYS A 85 -0.41 -10.14 9.10
C LYS A 85 0.91 -9.56 9.59
N ARG A 86 1.37 -8.49 8.96
CA ARG A 86 2.58 -7.76 9.36
C ARG A 86 2.48 -7.23 10.79
N ALA A 87 1.32 -6.72 11.19
CA ALA A 87 1.06 -6.28 12.56
C ALA A 87 1.20 -7.41 13.59
N ARG A 88 1.00 -8.67 13.18
CA ARG A 88 1.24 -9.87 14.01
C ARG A 88 2.65 -10.46 13.86
N GLY A 89 3.55 -9.80 13.13
CA GLY A 89 4.89 -10.32 12.83
C GLY A 89 4.91 -11.48 11.83
N GLU A 90 3.80 -11.73 11.13
CA GLU A 90 3.72 -12.76 10.09
C GLU A 90 4.18 -12.20 8.73
N ALA A 91 4.72 -13.07 7.88
CA ALA A 91 4.99 -12.74 6.48
C ALA A 91 3.68 -12.57 5.67
N PRO A 92 3.69 -11.79 4.58
CA PRO A 92 2.55 -11.66 3.68
C PRO A 92 2.08 -12.99 3.10
N ALA A 93 0.77 -13.07 2.84
CA ALA A 93 0.15 -14.31 2.36
C ALA A 93 0.79 -14.83 1.07
N CYS A 94 1.04 -13.95 0.09
CA CYS A 94 1.64 -14.31 -1.19
C CYS A 94 3.05 -14.92 -1.05
N THR A 95 3.85 -14.48 -0.07
CA THR A 95 5.15 -15.07 0.26
C THR A 95 4.99 -16.47 0.85
N THR A 96 4.09 -16.62 1.83
CA THR A 96 3.90 -17.89 2.54
C THR A 96 3.32 -19.01 1.69
N VAL A 97 2.46 -18.67 0.72
CA VAL A 97 1.77 -19.66 -0.14
C VAL A 97 2.59 -20.08 -1.35
N CYS A 98 3.66 -19.35 -1.71
CA CYS A 98 4.41 -19.59 -2.94
C CYS A 98 5.16 -20.93 -2.89
N PRO A 99 4.76 -21.96 -3.66
CA PRO A 99 5.36 -23.29 -3.56
C PRO A 99 6.80 -23.31 -4.09
N THR A 100 7.09 -22.49 -5.11
CA THR A 100 8.40 -22.36 -5.73
C THR A 100 9.31 -21.36 -5.01
N ARG A 101 8.80 -20.67 -3.98
CA ARG A 101 9.53 -19.64 -3.22
C ARG A 101 10.12 -18.53 -4.10
N CYS A 102 9.37 -18.08 -5.09
CA CYS A 102 9.79 -16.96 -5.96
C CYS A 102 9.48 -15.59 -5.37
N VAL A 103 8.56 -15.50 -4.40
CA VAL A 103 8.21 -14.25 -3.72
C VAL A 103 8.92 -14.21 -2.38
N PHE A 104 9.69 -13.15 -2.14
CA PHE A 104 10.46 -12.97 -0.91
C PHE A 104 9.96 -11.78 -0.11
N TRP A 105 10.02 -11.88 1.22
CA TRP A 105 9.67 -10.83 2.16
C TRP A 105 10.79 -10.66 3.17
N GLY A 106 11.25 -9.43 3.39
CA GLY A 106 12.34 -9.11 4.30
C GLY A 106 13.06 -7.83 3.89
N ASP A 107 14.17 -7.55 4.57
CA ASP A 107 15.02 -6.41 4.29
C ASP A 107 15.76 -6.60 2.94
N PRO A 108 15.60 -5.67 1.98
CA PRO A 108 16.31 -5.71 0.70
C PRO A 108 17.84 -5.82 0.82
N GLU A 109 18.46 -5.21 1.85
CA GLU A 109 19.91 -5.26 2.04
C GLU A 109 20.39 -6.67 2.42
N THR A 110 19.51 -7.46 3.03
CA THR A 110 19.80 -8.84 3.43
C THR A 110 19.50 -9.86 2.34
N PHE A 111 18.94 -9.43 1.20
CA PHE A 111 18.59 -10.31 0.09
C PHE A 111 19.81 -10.73 -0.74
N PRO A 112 20.01 -12.01 -1.09
CA PRO A 112 19.22 -13.21 -0.75
C PRO A 112 19.75 -13.98 0.48
N ASN A 113 20.87 -13.54 1.07
CA ASN A 113 21.62 -14.29 2.08
C ASN A 113 20.89 -14.47 3.42
N GLY A 114 20.00 -13.54 3.78
CA GLY A 114 19.18 -13.61 5.00
C GLY A 114 18.21 -14.80 5.00
N PHE A 115 17.76 -15.27 3.83
CA PHE A 115 16.76 -16.34 3.72
C PHE A 115 17.33 -17.75 3.92
N MET A 116 18.54 -18.02 3.42
CA MET A 116 19.25 -19.28 3.68
C MET A 116 19.44 -19.50 5.18
N LYS A 117 19.69 -18.42 5.92
CA LYS A 117 19.92 -18.44 7.37
C LYS A 117 18.63 -18.49 8.19
N ALA A 118 17.58 -17.79 7.76
CA ALA A 118 16.30 -17.73 8.48
C ALA A 118 15.47 -19.03 8.40
N LEU A 119 15.69 -19.87 7.38
CA LEU A 119 14.95 -21.13 7.21
C LEU A 119 15.74 -22.39 7.60
N GLN A 120 16.95 -22.27 8.17
CA GLN A 120 17.82 -23.44 8.44
C GLN A 120 17.93 -24.39 7.25
N ILE A 121 17.98 -23.84 6.02
CA ILE A 121 18.25 -24.63 4.82
C ILE A 121 19.75 -24.53 4.58
N GLU A 122 20.51 -25.10 5.51
CA GLU A 122 21.85 -25.57 5.20
C GLU A 122 21.66 -26.87 4.41
N ARG A 123 22.25 -26.92 3.23
CA ARG A 123 22.43 -28.18 2.53
C ARG A 123 23.80 -28.71 2.87
#